data_AF-A0A4Q1DDF9-F1
#
_entry.id   AF-A0A4Q1DDF9-F1
#
_cell.length_a   1.000
_cell.length_b   1.000
_cell.length_c   1.000
_cell.angle_alpha   90.00
_cell.angle_beta   90.00
_cell.angle_gamma   90.00
#
_symmetry.space_group_name_H-M   'P 1'
#
loop_
_entity.id
_entity.type
_entity.pdbx_description
1 polymer ?
#
loop_
_entity_poly.entity_id
_entity_poly.type
_entity_poly.pdbx_seq_one_letter_code
_entity_poly.pdbx_strand_id
1 'polypeptide(L)'
;MKMKALGQSVENQIKGDIPKIEGIIFYVLSWGFRESTDQLHTDKMKTHPLTLLIVILAALPFSSQGQLNLIKLNEDSIFSRPVFENYKAPCLVETGPNELMLSFCGSSSQKSKQTAIWLMKYSGKRWSRPFRIAEGSSSDSIRYICSNPVMFRCGSGKMFLFYKVSSDEKNCWGMLRTSDRKGKKWFEAARLPEGVSGPFAGKPSQLKDGTIMYPLVRELPNKKWGIFIEKTCDQGKTWSNSCIDSTCAFPVVQSNILCYNPDKIQMICRGGENYNLQCRSDDNGSTWMRADTNHLPGPYSEADIITLHSGWQLMAYCKDGQLKLASSRDGLKWQEVAELECSNPCKAGFPSLLQTQDGNIHVTFTNDQRNIKHIVFQERRTEIAAL
;
A
#
# COMPACT_ATOMS: atom_id res chain seq x y z
N MET A 1 48.06 39.87 32.76
CA MET A 1 48.83 40.57 31.70
C MET A 1 47.84 41.25 30.73
N LYS A 2 48.27 42.21 29.91
CA LYS A 2 47.45 43.24 29.21
C LYS A 2 46.17 42.79 28.45
N MET A 3 45.11 43.61 28.60
CA MET A 3 44.06 43.99 27.61
C MET A 3 43.08 42.86 27.15
N LYS A 4 41.89 43.10 26.56
CA LYS A 4 41.03 44.26 26.18
C LYS A 4 39.55 43.73 26.17
N ALA A 5 38.40 44.40 26.31
CA ALA A 5 37.89 45.79 26.16
C ALA A 5 37.77 46.29 24.69
N LEU A 6 36.63 46.78 24.16
CA LEU A 6 35.28 47.13 24.65
C LEU A 6 34.22 46.56 23.65
N GLY A 7 32.89 46.57 23.87
CA GLY A 7 32.09 47.09 25.00
C GLY A 7 30.58 46.85 24.80
N GLN A 8 29.75 47.32 25.73
CA GLN A 8 28.28 47.17 25.71
C GLN A 8 27.56 48.52 25.59
N SER A 9 26.41 48.52 24.90
CA SER A 9 25.27 49.41 25.19
C SER A 9 23.99 48.64 24.85
N VAL A 10 23.35 48.04 25.85
CA VAL A 10 22.10 48.54 26.47
C VAL A 10 20.87 48.24 25.60
N GLU A 11 20.01 47.38 26.12
CA GLU A 11 18.72 47.04 25.55
C GLU A 11 17.76 48.23 25.56
N ASN A 12 16.78 48.23 24.65
CA ASN A 12 15.46 48.75 24.96
C ASN A 12 14.39 47.81 24.37
N GLN A 13 13.37 47.53 25.16
CA GLN A 13 12.45 46.42 24.89
C GLN A 13 11.35 46.81 23.91
N ILE A 14 11.06 45.94 22.94
CA ILE A 14 9.73 45.83 22.34
C ILE A 14 9.13 44.51 22.83
N LYS A 15 8.54 44.55 24.04
CA LYS A 15 7.64 43.50 24.50
C LYS A 15 6.23 43.79 23.96
N GLY A 16 5.79 42.97 23.02
CA GLY A 16 4.39 42.87 22.61
C GLY A 16 4.06 41.40 22.40
N ASP A 17 3.15 40.85 23.19
CA ASP A 17 2.74 39.46 23.06
C ASP A 17 1.86 39.30 21.81
N ILE A 18 2.46 38.77 20.74
CA ILE A 18 1.76 38.44 19.49
C ILE A 18 1.14 37.04 19.65
N PRO A 19 -0.20 36.88 19.60
CA PRO A 19 -0.81 35.56 19.67
C PRO A 19 -0.44 34.73 18.44
N LYS A 20 -0.29 33.41 18.62
CA LYS A 20 -0.12 32.48 17.49
C LYS A 20 -1.38 32.50 16.62
N ILE A 21 -1.25 33.04 15.42
CA ILE A 21 -2.22 32.94 14.33
C ILE A 21 -1.57 32.12 13.22
N GLU A 22 -2.23 31.07 12.75
CA GLU A 22 -1.78 30.32 11.58
C GLU A 22 -2.16 31.08 10.31
N GLY A 23 -1.24 31.90 9.82
CA GLY A 23 -1.42 32.77 8.66
C GLY A 23 -0.14 33.48 8.23
N ILE A 24 -0.15 34.12 7.06
CA ILE A 24 1.02 34.85 6.53
C ILE A 24 1.19 36.16 7.31
N ILE A 25 2.34 36.33 7.95
CA ILE A 25 2.71 37.58 8.64
C ILE A 25 3.52 38.45 7.66
N PHE A 26 3.05 39.67 7.43
CA PHE A 26 3.78 40.70 6.69
C PHE A 26 4.44 41.68 7.67
N TYR A 27 5.77 41.81 7.60
CA TYR A 27 6.51 42.82 8.35
C TYR A 27 6.74 44.06 7.49
N VAL A 28 6.25 45.21 7.95
CA VAL A 28 6.51 46.52 7.33
C VAL A 28 7.36 47.34 8.29
N LEU A 29 8.61 47.62 7.90
CA LEU A 29 9.51 48.52 8.63
C LEU A 29 9.55 49.86 7.89
N SER A 30 8.99 50.91 8.51
CA SER A 30 9.14 52.29 8.05
C SER A 30 10.19 53.01 8.90
N TRP A 31 11.04 53.80 8.25
CA TRP A 31 11.95 54.74 8.91
C TRP A 31 11.50 56.16 8.61
N GLY A 32 11.27 56.95 9.65
CA GLY A 32 10.96 58.38 9.54
C GLY A 32 12.11 59.21 10.08
N PHE A 33 12.79 59.96 9.21
CA PHE A 33 13.67 61.05 9.65
C PHE A 33 12.81 62.24 10.10
N ARG A 34 13.28 62.94 11.14
CA ARG A 34 12.59 64.09 11.73
C ARG A 34 13.57 65.25 11.88
N GLU A 35 13.57 66.14 10.88
CA GLU A 35 14.23 67.44 11.01
C GLU A 35 13.37 68.36 11.89
N SER A 36 14.01 69.30 12.59
CA SER A 36 13.37 70.16 13.59
C SER A 36 13.87 71.60 13.49
N THR A 37 13.01 72.49 12.97
CA THR A 37 13.11 73.94 13.10
C THR A 37 11.72 74.54 13.24
N ASP A 38 11.67 75.73 13.85
CA ASP A 38 10.46 76.30 14.43
C ASP A 38 9.62 77.20 13.51
N GLN A 39 8.36 77.39 13.95
CA GLN A 39 7.46 78.52 13.70
C GLN A 39 6.84 78.81 12.31
N LEU A 40 5.51 78.84 12.35
CA LEU A 40 4.59 79.81 11.74
C LEU A 40 4.32 79.82 10.21
N HIS A 41 3.00 79.81 9.95
CA HIS A 41 2.28 80.26 8.76
C HIS A 41 2.42 79.53 7.40
N THR A 42 1.26 79.02 6.98
CA THR A 42 0.69 79.05 5.61
C THR A 42 1.28 78.19 4.48
N ASP A 43 0.40 77.27 4.04
CA ASP A 43 -0.01 77.06 2.63
C ASP A 43 0.66 75.95 1.80
N LYS A 44 -0.14 75.44 0.85
CA LYS A 44 0.16 74.47 -0.23
C LYS A 44 0.49 73.03 0.20
N MET A 45 -0.53 72.17 0.09
CA MET A 45 -0.33 70.73 -0.14
C MET A 45 0.60 70.52 -1.35
N LYS A 46 1.75 69.88 -1.14
CA LYS A 46 2.59 69.36 -2.22
C LYS A 46 2.25 67.89 -2.44
N THR A 47 1.95 67.53 -3.68
CA THR A 47 1.74 66.14 -4.09
C THR A 47 3.08 65.41 -4.14
N HIS A 48 3.21 64.30 -3.41
CA HIS A 48 4.31 63.36 -3.57
C HIS A 48 3.89 62.27 -4.58
N PRO A 49 4.77 61.86 -5.52
CA PRO A 49 4.42 60.86 -6.53
C PRO A 49 4.25 59.46 -5.92
N LEU A 50 3.32 58.67 -6.47
CA LEU A 50 3.20 57.25 -6.13
C LEU A 50 4.41 56.48 -6.66
N THR A 51 5.30 56.05 -5.77
CA THR A 51 6.32 55.05 -6.09
C THR A 51 5.65 53.68 -6.28
N LEU A 52 5.47 53.27 -7.53
CA LEU A 52 4.82 52.00 -7.87
C LEU A 52 5.73 50.80 -7.50
N LEU A 53 5.51 50.22 -6.32
CA LEU A 53 6.27 49.07 -5.84
C LEU A 53 5.85 47.79 -6.59
N ILE A 54 6.60 47.43 -7.64
CA ILE A 54 6.42 46.15 -8.33
C ILE A 54 6.94 45.03 -7.41
N VAL A 55 6.02 44.38 -6.70
CA VAL A 55 6.30 43.17 -5.93
C VAL A 55 6.51 42.02 -6.92
N ILE A 56 7.78 41.73 -7.24
CA ILE A 56 8.14 40.51 -7.95
C ILE A 56 7.88 39.34 -7.01
N LEU A 57 6.71 38.72 -7.16
CA LEU A 57 6.41 37.41 -6.58
C LEU A 57 7.36 36.38 -7.19
N ALA A 58 8.49 36.16 -6.52
CA ALA A 58 9.36 35.04 -6.79
C ALA A 58 8.57 33.75 -6.53
N ALA A 59 8.02 33.19 -7.60
CA ALA A 59 7.30 31.92 -7.59
C ALA A 59 8.29 30.78 -7.34
N LEU A 60 8.73 30.66 -6.08
CA LEU A 60 9.28 29.42 -5.56
C LEU A 60 8.28 28.32 -5.93
N PRO A 61 8.71 27.23 -6.60
CA PRO A 61 7.85 26.09 -6.81
C PRO A 61 7.61 25.44 -5.45
N PHE A 62 6.56 25.92 -4.77
CA PHE A 62 5.88 25.17 -3.73
C PHE A 62 5.38 23.90 -4.39
N SER A 63 6.23 22.87 -4.33
CA SER A 63 5.90 21.48 -4.62
C SER A 63 4.86 21.01 -3.61
N SER A 64 3.64 21.51 -3.77
CA SER A 64 2.42 20.92 -3.25
C SER A 64 2.42 19.48 -3.76
N GLN A 65 2.88 18.56 -2.92
CA GLN A 65 2.73 17.13 -3.12
C GLN A 65 1.25 16.83 -2.89
N GLY A 66 0.42 17.25 -3.85
CA GLY A 66 -1.03 17.19 -3.77
C GLY A 66 -1.45 15.76 -3.46
N GLN A 67 -2.17 15.57 -2.37
CA GLN A 67 -2.58 14.28 -1.86
C GLN A 67 -3.40 13.49 -2.90
N LEU A 68 -3.22 12.17 -2.97
CA LEU A 68 -4.05 11.32 -3.82
C LEU A 68 -5.52 11.45 -3.40
N ASN A 69 -6.34 12.01 -4.29
CA ASN A 69 -7.77 12.22 -4.04
C ASN A 69 -8.56 11.07 -4.70
N LEU A 70 -9.28 10.30 -3.87
CA LEU A 70 -10.07 9.15 -4.32
C LEU A 70 -11.57 9.46 -4.26
N ILE A 71 -12.28 9.19 -5.36
CA ILE A 71 -13.74 9.28 -5.43
C ILE A 71 -14.30 7.87 -5.25
N LYS A 72 -15.09 7.63 -4.20
CA LYS A 72 -15.81 6.36 -4.02
C LYS A 72 -16.95 6.27 -5.02
N LEU A 73 -16.86 5.35 -5.98
CA LEU A 73 -17.89 5.11 -7.00
C LEU A 73 -18.99 4.15 -6.52
N ASN A 74 -18.62 3.14 -5.74
CA ASN A 74 -19.55 2.12 -5.23
C ASN A 74 -19.01 1.45 -3.96
N GLU A 75 -19.91 0.89 -3.14
CA GLU A 75 -19.60 0.04 -1.98
C GLU A 75 -20.71 -1.01 -1.80
N ASP A 76 -20.37 -2.28 -1.99
CA ASP A 76 -21.25 -3.44 -1.90
C ASP A 76 -20.78 -4.43 -0.81
N SER A 77 -21.73 -5.15 -0.21
CA SER A 77 -21.44 -6.43 0.44
C SER A 77 -21.73 -7.57 -0.55
N ILE A 78 -20.73 -8.40 -0.85
CA ILE A 78 -20.80 -9.41 -1.94
C ILE A 78 -21.92 -10.43 -1.70
N PHE A 79 -22.24 -10.73 -0.44
CA PHE A 79 -23.28 -11.69 -0.06
C PHE A 79 -24.45 -10.98 0.63
N SER A 80 -25.66 -11.12 0.10
CA SER A 80 -26.90 -10.63 0.75
C SER A 80 -27.33 -11.47 1.95
N ARG A 81 -26.83 -12.71 2.06
CA ARG A 81 -26.90 -13.59 3.24
C ARG A 81 -25.61 -14.42 3.31
N PRO A 82 -25.01 -14.66 4.48
CA PRO A 82 -23.81 -15.49 4.58
C PRO A 82 -24.03 -16.91 4.04
N VAL A 83 -23.14 -17.35 3.15
CA VAL A 83 -23.04 -18.71 2.60
C VAL A 83 -22.07 -19.58 3.41
N PHE A 84 -21.13 -18.96 4.13
CA PHE A 84 -20.11 -19.59 4.97
C PHE A 84 -20.14 -18.98 6.37
N GLU A 85 -19.67 -19.72 7.38
CA GLU A 85 -19.52 -19.18 8.74
C GLU A 85 -18.29 -18.26 8.87
N ASN A 86 -17.25 -18.49 8.06
CA ASN A 86 -16.03 -17.69 8.00
C ASN A 86 -15.63 -17.39 6.55
N TYR A 87 -15.17 -16.15 6.31
CA TYR A 87 -14.50 -15.69 5.07
C TYR A 87 -13.15 -15.08 5.45
N LYS A 88 -12.06 -15.43 4.76
CA LYS A 88 -10.71 -14.85 4.98
C LYS A 88 -9.92 -14.72 3.68
N ALA A 89 -8.91 -13.85 3.67
CA ALA A 89 -7.99 -13.65 2.55
C ALA A 89 -8.68 -13.51 1.17
N PRO A 90 -9.58 -12.53 0.97
CA PRO A 90 -10.04 -12.16 -0.36
C PRO A 90 -8.88 -11.63 -1.20
N CYS A 91 -8.71 -12.14 -2.42
CA CYS A 91 -7.71 -11.69 -3.38
C CYS A 91 -8.37 -11.45 -4.76
N LEU A 92 -8.19 -10.26 -5.33
CA LEU A 92 -8.75 -9.85 -6.62
C LEU A 92 -7.75 -9.98 -7.77
N VAL A 93 -8.27 -10.27 -8.96
CA VAL A 93 -7.54 -10.16 -10.23
C VAL A 93 -8.50 -9.79 -11.37
N GLU A 94 -8.04 -8.96 -12.31
CA GLU A 94 -8.78 -8.66 -13.55
C GLU A 94 -8.66 -9.83 -14.53
N THR A 95 -9.77 -10.17 -15.19
CA THR A 95 -9.85 -11.27 -16.18
C THR A 95 -10.28 -10.80 -17.56
N GLY A 96 -10.84 -9.59 -17.67
CA GLY A 96 -11.23 -8.90 -18.89
C GLY A 96 -11.81 -7.53 -18.54
N PRO A 97 -12.14 -6.67 -19.54
CA PRO A 97 -12.75 -5.37 -19.28
C PRO A 97 -14.01 -5.52 -18.42
N ASN A 98 -13.99 -4.95 -17.21
CA ASN A 98 -15.02 -5.04 -16.18
C ASN A 98 -15.33 -6.48 -15.68
N GLU A 99 -14.55 -7.50 -16.06
CA GLU A 99 -14.64 -8.90 -15.59
C GLU A 99 -13.57 -9.17 -14.52
N LEU A 100 -13.97 -9.32 -13.24
CA LEU A 100 -13.04 -9.68 -12.15
C LEU A 100 -13.18 -11.14 -11.74
N MET A 101 -12.12 -11.66 -11.12
CA MET A 101 -12.21 -12.85 -10.29
C MET A 101 -11.76 -12.53 -8.86
N LEU A 102 -12.49 -13.08 -7.90
CA LEU A 102 -12.19 -13.04 -6.46
C LEU A 102 -11.91 -14.48 -5.99
N SER A 103 -10.83 -14.67 -5.24
CA SER A 103 -10.56 -15.90 -4.49
C SER A 103 -10.60 -15.64 -2.99
N PHE A 104 -11.11 -16.57 -2.20
CA PHE A 104 -11.14 -16.45 -0.74
C PHE A 104 -11.16 -17.81 -0.04
N CYS A 105 -10.74 -17.83 1.22
CA CYS A 105 -10.96 -18.95 2.14
C CYS A 105 -12.41 -18.93 2.63
N GLY A 106 -13.14 -20.03 2.48
CA GLY A 106 -14.50 -20.18 2.98
C GLY A 106 -14.70 -21.51 3.71
N SER A 107 -15.29 -21.48 4.91
CA SER A 107 -15.55 -22.69 5.71
C SER A 107 -17.01 -22.80 6.16
N SER A 108 -17.55 -24.02 6.14
CA SER A 108 -18.93 -24.31 6.55
C SER A 108 -19.11 -24.43 8.07
N SER A 109 -18.04 -24.43 8.85
CA SER A 109 -18.11 -24.07 10.28
C SER A 109 -16.83 -23.41 10.81
N GLN A 110 -16.96 -22.66 11.91
CA GLN A 110 -15.88 -21.90 12.56
C GLN A 110 -14.68 -22.75 12.99
N LYS A 111 -14.88 -24.03 13.29
CA LYS A 111 -13.83 -24.97 13.74
C LYS A 111 -13.48 -26.05 12.71
N SER A 112 -14.01 -25.98 11.49
CA SER A 112 -13.87 -27.07 10.52
C SER A 112 -12.45 -27.21 9.97
N LYS A 113 -11.92 -28.45 9.99
CA LYS A 113 -10.78 -28.90 9.17
C LYS A 113 -11.20 -29.05 7.69
N GLN A 114 -11.92 -28.06 7.16
CA GLN A 114 -12.58 -28.09 5.85
C GLN A 114 -12.61 -26.71 5.17
N THR A 115 -11.75 -25.77 5.58
CA THR A 115 -11.56 -24.51 4.84
C THR A 115 -11.10 -24.86 3.43
N ALA A 116 -11.88 -24.42 2.45
CA ALA A 116 -11.63 -24.62 1.03
C ALA A 116 -11.36 -23.26 0.36
N ILE A 117 -10.70 -23.28 -0.79
CA ILE A 117 -10.58 -22.10 -1.64
C ILE A 117 -11.81 -22.03 -2.54
N TRP A 118 -12.45 -20.87 -2.53
CA TRP A 118 -13.61 -20.55 -3.37
C TRP A 118 -13.26 -19.43 -4.34
N LEU A 119 -13.88 -19.48 -5.52
CA LEU A 119 -13.79 -18.45 -6.56
C LEU A 119 -15.17 -17.86 -6.85
N MET A 120 -15.21 -16.56 -7.13
CA MET A 120 -16.37 -15.84 -7.66
C MET A 120 -15.96 -14.97 -8.84
N LYS A 121 -16.89 -14.74 -9.77
CA LYS A 121 -16.69 -13.91 -10.97
C LYS A 121 -17.55 -12.66 -10.90
N TYR A 122 -16.97 -11.49 -11.09
CA TYR A 122 -17.69 -10.24 -11.29
C TYR A 122 -17.94 -10.01 -12.79
N SER A 123 -19.07 -9.39 -13.12
CA SER A 123 -19.54 -9.19 -14.49
C SER A 123 -19.90 -7.73 -14.78
N GLY A 124 -19.15 -6.79 -14.21
CA GLY A 124 -19.43 -5.35 -14.24
C GLY A 124 -20.70 -4.90 -13.50
N LYS A 125 -21.53 -5.83 -13.03
CA LYS A 125 -22.83 -5.56 -12.37
C LYS A 125 -23.17 -6.51 -11.21
N ARG A 126 -22.72 -7.76 -11.27
CA ARG A 126 -23.01 -8.78 -10.23
C ARG A 126 -21.89 -9.79 -10.06
N TRP A 127 -21.79 -10.33 -8.87
CA TRP A 127 -20.97 -11.50 -8.54
C TRP A 127 -21.70 -12.81 -8.86
N SER A 128 -20.97 -13.84 -9.27
CA SER A 128 -21.49 -15.20 -9.42
C SER A 128 -21.72 -15.87 -8.07
N ARG A 129 -22.45 -17.00 -8.03
CA ARG A 129 -22.35 -17.92 -6.88
C ARG A 129 -20.88 -18.36 -6.71
N PRO A 130 -20.42 -18.63 -5.47
CA PRO A 130 -19.07 -19.14 -5.23
C PRO A 130 -18.95 -20.58 -5.74
N PHE A 131 -17.81 -20.92 -6.35
CA PHE A 131 -17.47 -22.28 -6.75
C PHE A 131 -16.14 -22.71 -6.11
N ARG A 132 -16.09 -23.96 -5.62
CA ARG A 132 -14.91 -24.51 -4.94
C ARG A 132 -13.84 -24.82 -6.00
N ILE A 133 -12.60 -24.36 -5.78
CA ILE A 133 -11.48 -24.59 -6.70
C ILE A 133 -10.40 -25.51 -6.10
N ALA A 134 -10.28 -25.53 -4.77
CA ALA A 134 -9.41 -26.45 -4.06
C ALA A 134 -9.97 -26.78 -2.67
N GLU A 135 -9.79 -28.03 -2.24
CA GLU A 135 -10.11 -28.53 -0.91
C GLU A 135 -9.06 -29.57 -0.47
N GLY A 136 -8.88 -29.72 0.84
CA GLY A 136 -7.87 -30.60 1.40
C GLY A 136 -8.43 -31.98 1.77
N SER A 137 -8.55 -32.87 0.79
CA SER A 137 -8.95 -34.27 1.00
C SER A 137 -7.86 -35.24 0.54
N SER A 138 -7.34 -36.06 1.46
CA SER A 138 -6.68 -37.33 1.12
C SER A 138 -7.72 -38.44 0.97
N SER A 139 -7.35 -39.56 0.35
CA SER A 139 -8.09 -40.83 0.47
C SER A 139 -8.15 -41.30 1.94
N ASP A 140 -7.09 -41.05 2.69
CA ASP A 140 -6.78 -41.78 3.93
C ASP A 140 -7.30 -41.05 5.18
N SER A 141 -8.57 -40.60 5.14
CA SER A 141 -9.29 -39.89 6.22
C SER A 141 -8.71 -38.55 6.71
N ILE A 142 -7.45 -38.22 6.42
CA ILE A 142 -6.81 -36.95 6.75
C ILE A 142 -7.43 -35.83 5.92
N ARG A 143 -7.99 -34.84 6.62
CA ARG A 143 -8.50 -33.59 6.03
C ARG A 143 -7.50 -32.48 6.27
N TYR A 144 -7.02 -31.88 5.19
CA TYR A 144 -6.13 -30.72 5.19
C TYR A 144 -6.94 -29.42 5.09
N ILE A 145 -6.38 -28.35 5.61
CA ILE A 145 -6.92 -27.00 5.52
C ILE A 145 -6.31 -26.35 4.28
N CYS A 146 -7.14 -25.81 3.38
CA CYS A 146 -6.67 -24.90 2.34
C CYS A 146 -6.74 -23.44 2.85
N SER A 147 -5.69 -22.67 2.67
CA SER A 147 -5.60 -21.28 3.13
C SER A 147 -4.85 -20.37 2.15
N ASN A 148 -4.89 -19.07 2.45
CA ASN A 148 -4.11 -18.01 1.82
C ASN A 148 -4.08 -18.05 0.27
N PRO A 149 -5.24 -17.93 -0.40
CA PRO A 149 -5.29 -17.91 -1.85
C PRO A 149 -4.80 -16.57 -2.40
N VAL A 150 -3.73 -16.62 -3.20
CA VAL A 150 -3.18 -15.46 -3.91
C VAL A 150 -3.35 -15.69 -5.40
N MET A 151 -4.18 -14.86 -6.04
CA MET A 151 -4.30 -14.86 -7.50
C MET A 151 -3.36 -13.85 -8.15
N PHE A 152 -2.90 -14.19 -9.34
CA PHE A 152 -2.10 -13.32 -10.19
C PHE A 152 -2.45 -13.55 -11.65
N ARG A 153 -2.36 -12.50 -12.48
CA ARG A 153 -2.45 -12.59 -13.93
C ARG A 153 -1.28 -11.83 -14.53
N CYS A 154 -0.42 -12.55 -15.24
CA CYS A 154 0.74 -11.95 -15.91
C CYS A 154 0.34 -11.34 -17.27
N GLY A 155 1.25 -10.56 -17.87
CA GLY A 155 1.03 -9.83 -19.13
C GLY A 155 0.68 -10.72 -20.34
N SER A 156 1.10 -12.00 -20.34
CA SER A 156 0.68 -12.97 -21.37
C SER A 156 -0.81 -13.35 -21.28
N GLY A 157 -1.49 -12.93 -20.21
CA GLY A 157 -2.88 -13.25 -19.90
C GLY A 157 -3.06 -14.54 -19.10
N LYS A 158 -2.00 -15.34 -18.91
CA LYS A 158 -2.02 -16.54 -18.06
C LYS A 158 -2.26 -16.16 -16.60
N MET A 159 -3.18 -16.90 -15.97
CA MET A 159 -3.54 -16.75 -14.57
C MET A 159 -2.91 -17.83 -13.70
N PHE A 160 -2.61 -17.45 -12.46
CA PHE A 160 -2.09 -18.29 -11.40
C PHE A 160 -3.02 -18.15 -10.18
N LEU A 161 -3.25 -19.26 -9.50
CA LEU A 161 -3.83 -19.32 -8.16
C LEU A 161 -2.85 -20.11 -7.29
N PHE A 162 -2.16 -19.40 -6.42
CA PHE A 162 -1.39 -19.99 -5.33
C PHE A 162 -2.29 -20.16 -4.13
N TYR A 163 -2.09 -21.23 -3.36
CA TYR A 163 -2.72 -21.43 -2.06
C TYR A 163 -1.83 -22.33 -1.19
N LYS A 164 -2.07 -22.34 0.12
CA LYS A 164 -1.38 -23.23 1.06
C LYS A 164 -2.29 -24.40 1.40
N VAL A 165 -1.68 -25.55 1.69
CA VAL A 165 -2.35 -26.74 2.23
C VAL A 165 -1.60 -27.19 3.47
N SER A 166 -2.30 -27.46 4.56
CA SER A 166 -1.68 -27.90 5.81
C SER A 166 -2.54 -28.86 6.65
N SER A 167 -1.90 -29.70 7.45
CA SER A 167 -2.56 -30.49 8.53
C SER A 167 -2.48 -29.79 9.89
N ASP A 168 -1.45 -28.98 10.07
CA ASP A 168 -1.04 -28.30 11.30
C ASP A 168 -0.07 -27.16 10.92
N GLU A 169 0.47 -26.46 11.92
CA GLU A 169 1.34 -25.29 11.70
C GLU A 169 2.71 -25.64 11.12
N LYS A 170 3.19 -26.88 11.28
CA LYS A 170 4.52 -27.32 10.82
C LYS A 170 4.44 -27.99 9.45
N ASN A 171 3.41 -28.79 9.22
CA ASN A 171 3.17 -29.49 7.96
C ASN A 171 2.31 -28.62 7.03
N CYS A 172 2.96 -27.65 6.38
CA CYS A 172 2.34 -26.71 5.43
C CYS A 172 3.15 -26.66 4.12
N TRP A 173 2.47 -26.65 2.97
CA TRP A 173 3.13 -26.51 1.66
C TRP A 173 2.33 -25.66 0.68
N GLY A 174 3.04 -25.11 -0.32
CA GLY A 174 2.44 -24.35 -1.41
C GLY A 174 1.89 -25.24 -2.53
N MET A 175 0.72 -24.86 -3.04
CA MET A 175 0.07 -25.43 -4.22
C MET A 175 -0.12 -24.35 -5.28
N LEU A 176 -0.12 -24.76 -6.56
CA LEU A 176 -0.36 -23.91 -7.71
C LEU A 176 -1.43 -24.55 -8.62
N ARG A 177 -2.39 -23.73 -9.04
CA ARG A 177 -3.24 -23.96 -10.22
C ARG A 177 -3.03 -22.84 -11.23
N THR A 178 -3.15 -23.14 -12.52
CA THR A 178 -3.03 -22.14 -13.60
C THR A 178 -4.25 -22.15 -14.53
N SER A 179 -4.46 -21.05 -15.26
CA SER A 179 -5.49 -20.95 -16.30
C SER A 179 -5.07 -20.03 -17.44
N ASP A 180 -5.00 -20.59 -18.64
CA ASP A 180 -4.79 -19.84 -19.89
C ASP A 180 -6.12 -19.35 -20.51
N ARG A 181 -7.23 -19.51 -19.78
CA ARG A 181 -8.60 -19.24 -20.27
C ARG A 181 -9.37 -18.31 -19.33
N LYS A 182 -8.74 -17.25 -18.81
CA LYS A 182 -9.37 -16.23 -17.95
C LYS A 182 -10.13 -16.84 -16.74
N GLY A 183 -9.60 -17.92 -16.16
CA GLY A 183 -10.25 -18.67 -15.07
C GLY A 183 -11.60 -19.31 -15.45
N LYS A 184 -11.90 -19.48 -16.74
CA LYS A 184 -13.07 -20.24 -17.24
C LYS A 184 -12.83 -21.76 -17.19
N LYS A 185 -11.58 -22.21 -17.40
CA LYS A 185 -11.09 -23.56 -17.08
C LYS A 185 -9.73 -23.44 -16.39
N TRP A 186 -9.50 -24.20 -15.33
CA TRP A 186 -8.21 -24.32 -14.65
C TRP A 186 -7.59 -25.68 -14.96
N PHE A 187 -6.25 -25.75 -14.94
CA PHE A 187 -5.53 -27.02 -14.89
C PHE A 187 -5.62 -27.64 -13.49
N GLU A 188 -5.15 -28.88 -13.38
CA GLU A 188 -5.01 -29.59 -12.10
C GLU A 188 -4.03 -28.88 -11.16
N ALA A 189 -4.11 -29.20 -9.87
CA ALA A 189 -3.26 -28.57 -8.86
C ALA A 189 -1.93 -29.31 -8.75
N ALA A 190 -0.82 -28.60 -8.95
CA ALA A 190 0.52 -29.08 -8.66
C ALA A 190 0.97 -28.59 -7.29
N ARG A 191 1.74 -29.41 -6.55
CA ARG A 191 2.54 -28.92 -5.43
C ARG A 191 3.70 -28.09 -5.97
N LEU A 192 4.06 -26.99 -5.31
CA LEU A 192 5.25 -26.23 -5.68
C LEU A 192 6.52 -27.05 -5.45
N PRO A 193 7.60 -26.84 -6.23
CA PRO A 193 8.86 -27.58 -6.06
C PRO A 193 9.43 -27.48 -4.64
N GLU A 194 10.27 -28.44 -4.27
CA GLU A 194 10.98 -28.36 -2.99
C GLU A 194 11.87 -27.10 -2.92
N GLY A 195 11.90 -26.46 -1.75
CA GLY A 195 12.54 -25.15 -1.55
C GLY A 195 11.76 -23.93 -2.08
N VAL A 196 10.69 -24.14 -2.87
CA VAL A 196 9.78 -23.10 -3.38
C VAL A 196 8.51 -23.05 -2.54
N SER A 197 8.21 -21.89 -1.97
CA SER A 197 7.06 -21.73 -1.06
C SER A 197 5.88 -21.01 -1.72
N GLY A 198 6.13 -20.11 -2.68
CA GLY A 198 5.13 -19.25 -3.29
C GLY A 198 4.54 -18.21 -2.33
N PRO A 199 3.76 -17.23 -2.84
CA PRO A 199 3.28 -16.11 -2.04
C PRO A 199 2.36 -16.57 -0.90
N PHE A 200 2.39 -15.84 0.22
CA PHE A 200 1.57 -16.13 1.42
C PHE A 200 0.43 -15.14 1.64
N ALA A 201 0.48 -13.94 1.06
CA ALA A 201 -0.61 -12.95 1.07
C ALA A 201 -0.38 -11.91 -0.04
N GLY A 202 0.76 -11.22 0.03
CA GLY A 202 1.13 -10.19 -0.93
C GLY A 202 1.22 -10.71 -2.36
N LYS A 203 0.72 -9.89 -3.30
CA LYS A 203 0.62 -10.27 -4.71
C LYS A 203 2.01 -10.36 -5.36
N PRO A 204 2.20 -11.26 -6.34
CA PRO A 204 3.38 -11.24 -7.19
C PRO A 204 3.43 -9.94 -8.01
N SER A 205 4.63 -9.49 -8.36
CA SER A 205 4.86 -8.40 -9.32
C SER A 205 5.57 -8.94 -10.55
N GLN A 206 5.37 -8.36 -11.73
CA GLN A 206 6.04 -8.77 -12.97
C GLN A 206 6.85 -7.61 -13.56
N LEU A 207 8.11 -7.92 -13.87
CA LEU A 207 9.07 -7.04 -14.51
C LEU A 207 8.84 -6.96 -16.02
N LYS A 208 9.43 -5.95 -16.67
CA LYS A 208 9.24 -5.67 -18.11
C LYS A 208 9.73 -6.78 -19.05
N ASP A 209 10.72 -7.56 -18.61
CA ASP A 209 11.25 -8.74 -19.31
C ASP A 209 10.30 -9.96 -19.25
N GLY A 210 9.26 -9.88 -18.41
CA GLY A 210 8.33 -10.97 -18.14
C GLY A 210 8.64 -11.79 -16.88
N THR A 211 9.75 -11.52 -16.18
CA THR A 211 10.10 -12.19 -14.92
C THR A 211 9.09 -11.85 -13.83
N ILE A 212 8.48 -12.88 -13.22
CA ILE A 212 7.54 -12.70 -12.11
C ILE A 212 8.30 -12.90 -10.79
N MET A 213 8.15 -11.93 -9.89
CA MET A 213 8.75 -11.87 -8.56
C MET A 213 7.71 -12.13 -7.48
N TYR A 214 8.08 -12.92 -6.47
CA TYR A 214 7.24 -13.31 -5.34
C TYR A 214 7.93 -12.88 -4.04
N PRO A 215 7.33 -11.96 -3.26
CA PRO A 215 7.90 -11.54 -1.98
C PRO A 215 7.68 -12.62 -0.92
N LEU A 216 8.73 -12.97 -0.18
CA LEU A 216 8.65 -14.01 0.85
C LEU A 216 9.43 -13.66 2.11
N VAL A 217 8.93 -14.22 3.21
CA VAL A 217 9.54 -14.20 4.53
C VAL A 217 9.39 -15.57 5.19
N ARG A 218 10.39 -16.01 5.95
CA ARG A 218 10.37 -17.29 6.67
C ARG A 218 11.24 -17.25 7.92
N GLU A 219 10.85 -18.03 8.93
CA GLU A 219 11.74 -18.39 10.02
C GLU A 219 12.85 -19.32 9.48
N LEU A 220 14.05 -19.18 10.03
CA LEU A 220 15.24 -19.94 9.67
C LEU A 220 15.61 -20.92 10.80
N PRO A 221 16.39 -21.99 10.54
CA PRO A 221 16.74 -22.98 11.56
C PRO A 221 17.44 -22.42 12.83
N ASN A 222 17.98 -21.21 12.74
CA ASN A 222 18.59 -20.47 13.86
C ASN A 222 17.60 -19.57 14.64
N LYS A 223 16.28 -19.69 14.39
CA LYS A 223 15.18 -18.89 14.95
C LYS A 223 15.23 -17.38 14.61
N LYS A 224 16.08 -16.97 13.68
CA LYS A 224 15.97 -15.64 13.04
C LYS A 224 14.96 -15.71 11.90
N TRP A 225 14.48 -14.54 11.49
CA TRP A 225 13.69 -14.42 10.28
C TRP A 225 14.56 -13.97 9.11
N GLY A 226 14.17 -14.38 7.91
CA GLY A 226 14.81 -13.91 6.69
C GLY A 226 13.80 -13.49 5.64
N ILE A 227 14.18 -12.47 4.86
CA ILE A 227 13.47 -11.92 3.72
C ILE A 227 14.09 -12.51 2.45
N PHE A 228 13.23 -12.98 1.54
CA PHE A 228 13.58 -13.70 0.33
C PHE A 228 12.78 -13.19 -0.85
N ILE A 229 13.33 -13.38 -2.05
CA ILE A 229 12.58 -13.25 -3.29
C ILE A 229 12.64 -14.59 -4.04
N GLU A 230 11.46 -15.15 -4.34
CA GLU A 230 11.35 -16.21 -5.35
C GLU A 230 11.06 -15.55 -6.71
N LYS A 231 11.64 -16.07 -7.81
CA LYS A 231 11.39 -15.58 -9.17
C LYS A 231 11.14 -16.72 -10.15
N THR A 232 10.35 -16.46 -11.19
CA THR A 232 10.22 -17.33 -12.39
C THR A 232 10.29 -16.50 -13.67
N CYS A 233 11.09 -16.96 -14.64
CA CYS A 233 11.26 -16.31 -15.94
C CYS A 233 10.47 -17.01 -17.08
N ASP A 234 9.87 -18.17 -16.80
CA ASP A 234 9.20 -19.04 -17.79
C ASP A 234 7.71 -19.27 -17.52
N GLN A 235 7.12 -18.37 -16.72
CA GLN A 235 5.73 -18.37 -16.27
C GLN A 235 5.39 -19.59 -15.38
N GLY A 236 6.29 -19.90 -14.44
CA GLY A 236 6.06 -20.79 -13.30
C GLY A 236 6.44 -22.25 -13.49
N LYS A 237 7.25 -22.59 -14.50
CA LYS A 237 7.76 -23.96 -14.70
C LYS A 237 9.05 -24.16 -13.91
N THR A 238 9.99 -23.22 -13.99
CA THR A 238 11.21 -23.17 -13.18
C THR A 238 11.21 -21.97 -12.24
N TRP A 239 11.97 -22.10 -11.15
CA TRP A 239 11.93 -21.20 -10.01
C TRP A 239 13.35 -20.99 -9.47
N SER A 240 13.66 -19.75 -9.07
CA SER A 240 14.87 -19.38 -8.35
C SER A 240 14.50 -18.74 -7.01
N ASN A 241 15.31 -18.93 -5.97
CA ASN A 241 15.10 -18.38 -4.63
C ASN A 241 16.37 -17.67 -4.17
N SER A 242 16.26 -16.38 -3.83
CA SER A 242 17.39 -15.53 -3.42
C SER A 242 17.13 -14.93 -2.05
N CYS A 243 18.14 -14.98 -1.17
CA CYS A 243 18.12 -14.32 0.13
C CYS A 243 18.39 -12.82 -0.02
N ILE A 244 17.57 -11.98 0.62
CA ILE A 244 17.79 -10.54 0.71
C ILE A 244 18.42 -10.19 2.06
N ASP A 245 17.87 -10.73 3.15
CA ASP A 245 18.45 -10.63 4.50
C ASP A 245 18.11 -11.90 5.28
N SER A 246 19.11 -12.54 5.90
CA SER A 246 18.94 -13.76 6.72
C SER A 246 19.09 -13.50 8.23
N THR A 247 19.08 -12.22 8.62
CA THR A 247 19.54 -11.77 9.94
C THR A 247 18.53 -10.92 10.69
N CYS A 248 17.29 -10.82 10.21
CA CYS A 248 16.22 -10.07 10.86
C CYS A 248 16.03 -10.59 12.30
N ALA A 249 16.27 -9.73 13.28
CA ALA A 249 16.28 -10.08 14.71
C ALA A 249 14.88 -10.27 15.31
N PHE A 250 13.84 -9.95 14.56
CA PHE A 250 12.44 -9.91 14.99
C PHE A 250 11.53 -10.60 13.95
N PRO A 251 10.33 -11.08 14.32
CA PRO A 251 9.45 -11.83 13.40
C PRO A 251 8.88 -10.99 12.26
N VAL A 252 9.13 -11.42 11.01
CA VAL A 252 8.66 -10.74 9.79
C VAL A 252 7.69 -11.67 9.06
N VAL A 253 6.40 -11.35 9.07
CA VAL A 253 5.34 -12.36 8.80
C VAL A 253 4.66 -12.25 7.44
N GLN A 254 4.70 -11.09 6.79
CA GLN A 254 4.09 -10.80 5.49
C GLN A 254 4.98 -9.84 4.69
N SER A 255 4.83 -9.82 3.36
CA SER A 255 5.66 -9.00 2.47
C SER A 255 4.95 -8.67 1.16
N ASN A 256 5.08 -7.42 0.68
CA ASN A 256 4.48 -6.85 -0.53
C ASN A 256 5.56 -6.17 -1.41
N ILE A 257 5.30 -5.99 -2.71
CA ILE A 257 6.23 -5.35 -3.66
C ILE A 257 5.59 -4.08 -4.26
N LEU A 258 6.37 -3.00 -4.32
CA LEU A 258 6.09 -1.77 -5.06
C LEU A 258 7.14 -1.57 -6.16
N CYS A 259 6.72 -1.07 -7.33
CA CYS A 259 7.58 -0.84 -8.50
C CYS A 259 7.40 0.59 -9.02
N TYR A 260 8.37 1.47 -8.77
CA TYR A 260 8.23 2.93 -8.95
C TYR A 260 8.43 3.39 -10.39
N ASN A 261 9.46 2.85 -11.00
CA ASN A 261 9.87 3.08 -12.39
C ASN A 261 10.39 1.71 -12.91
N PRO A 262 11.06 1.60 -14.08
CA PRO A 262 11.43 0.29 -14.62
C PRO A 262 12.26 -0.57 -13.65
N ASP A 263 13.21 0.05 -12.95
CA ASP A 263 14.30 -0.66 -12.26
C ASP A 263 14.19 -0.57 -10.73
N LYS A 264 13.51 0.45 -10.20
CA LYS A 264 13.36 0.72 -8.76
C LYS A 264 12.20 -0.04 -8.13
N ILE A 265 12.54 -0.92 -7.19
CA ILE A 265 11.62 -1.80 -6.48
C ILE A 265 11.80 -1.62 -4.97
N GLN A 266 10.69 -1.62 -4.22
CA GLN A 266 10.70 -1.71 -2.75
C GLN A 266 9.90 -2.94 -2.34
N MET A 267 10.46 -3.77 -1.46
CA MET A 267 9.71 -4.79 -0.74
C MET A 267 9.41 -4.25 0.67
N ILE A 268 8.14 -4.18 1.04
CA ILE A 268 7.69 -3.79 2.39
C ILE A 268 7.27 -5.06 3.13
N CYS A 269 7.87 -5.32 4.30
CA CYS A 269 7.69 -6.54 5.08
C CYS A 269 7.20 -6.24 6.51
N ARG A 270 6.14 -6.94 6.96
CA ARG A 270 5.47 -6.65 8.22
C ARG A 270 6.12 -7.31 9.42
N GLY A 271 6.54 -6.51 10.39
CA GLY A 271 7.23 -6.92 11.62
C GLY A 271 6.33 -7.37 12.76
N GLY A 272 5.19 -8.00 12.48
CA GLY A 272 4.19 -8.31 13.51
C GLY A 272 3.42 -7.05 13.94
N GLU A 273 3.53 -6.67 15.23
CA GLU A 273 2.68 -5.64 15.86
C GLU A 273 3.33 -4.27 16.10
N ASN A 274 4.63 -4.06 15.86
CA ASN A 274 5.32 -2.82 16.30
C ASN A 274 6.27 -2.15 15.29
N TYR A 275 6.56 -2.77 14.15
CA TYR A 275 7.46 -2.19 13.13
C TYR A 275 7.17 -2.79 11.73
N ASN A 276 7.70 -2.13 10.70
CA ASN A 276 7.82 -2.67 9.35
C ASN A 276 9.29 -2.59 8.92
N LEU A 277 9.68 -3.47 8.00
CA LEU A 277 10.98 -3.45 7.33
C LEU A 277 10.78 -3.10 5.85
N GLN A 278 11.77 -2.46 5.26
CA GLN A 278 11.91 -2.35 3.82
C GLN A 278 13.22 -2.98 3.34
N CYS A 279 13.18 -3.53 2.14
CA CYS A 279 14.34 -3.76 1.29
C CYS A 279 14.11 -3.02 -0.03
N ARG A 280 15.14 -2.51 -0.68
CA ARG A 280 15.01 -1.85 -2.00
C ARG A 280 16.02 -2.40 -2.99
N SER A 281 15.67 -2.33 -4.26
CA SER A 281 16.56 -2.59 -5.39
C SER A 281 16.43 -1.43 -6.37
N ASP A 282 17.55 -1.09 -7.00
CA ASP A 282 17.65 -0.10 -8.08
C ASP A 282 18.02 -0.78 -9.43
N ASP A 283 17.92 -2.12 -9.51
CA ASP A 283 18.48 -2.96 -10.58
C ASP A 283 17.57 -4.15 -10.99
N ASN A 284 16.25 -3.95 -11.01
CA ASN A 284 15.24 -4.99 -11.32
C ASN A 284 15.24 -6.18 -10.33
N GLY A 285 15.59 -5.91 -9.07
CA GLY A 285 15.62 -6.89 -7.98
C GLY A 285 16.75 -7.90 -8.13
N SER A 286 17.85 -7.52 -8.78
CA SER A 286 19.03 -8.37 -9.02
C SER A 286 19.94 -8.37 -7.80
N THR A 287 20.19 -7.18 -7.25
CA THR A 287 20.73 -6.94 -5.90
C THR A 287 19.72 -6.19 -5.05
N TRP A 288 19.89 -6.24 -3.74
CA TRP A 288 18.98 -5.62 -2.78
C TRP A 288 19.75 -4.98 -1.63
N MET A 289 19.33 -3.79 -1.23
CA MET A 289 19.74 -3.21 0.05
C MET A 289 19.15 -4.01 1.20
N ARG A 290 19.99 -4.22 2.22
CA ARG A 290 19.69 -4.87 3.50
C ARG A 290 18.45 -4.27 4.18
N ALA A 291 17.75 -5.07 4.99
CA ALA A 291 16.53 -4.64 5.66
C ALA A 291 16.75 -3.48 6.65
N ASP A 292 15.92 -2.44 6.56
CA ASP A 292 15.87 -1.31 7.50
C ASP A 292 14.44 -0.97 7.94
N THR A 293 14.28 -0.28 9.09
CA THR A 293 12.99 0.15 9.66
C THR A 293 12.63 1.61 9.38
N ASN A 294 13.40 2.32 8.56
CA ASN A 294 13.35 3.78 8.48
C ASN A 294 12.15 4.27 7.66
N HIS A 295 11.39 5.19 8.24
CA HIS A 295 10.31 5.90 7.55
C HIS A 295 9.23 5.00 6.95
N LEU A 296 8.89 3.87 7.57
CA LEU A 296 7.64 3.16 7.28
C LEU A 296 6.63 3.37 8.42
N PRO A 297 5.42 3.89 8.14
CA PRO A 297 4.33 3.84 9.11
C PRO A 297 3.91 2.39 9.36
N GLY A 298 3.27 2.13 10.51
CA GLY A 298 2.63 0.85 10.80
C GLY A 298 1.48 0.59 9.83
N PRO A 299 1.51 -0.55 9.14
CA PRO A 299 0.51 -1.59 9.40
C PRO A 299 1.01 -2.62 10.40
N TYR A 300 0.32 -2.70 11.55
CA TYR A 300 0.48 -3.78 12.54
C TYR A 300 -0.47 -4.95 12.28
N SER A 301 -1.29 -4.83 11.23
CA SER A 301 -2.28 -5.78 10.73
C SER A 301 -1.91 -6.22 9.31
N GLU A 302 -2.60 -7.22 8.76
CA GLU A 302 -2.42 -7.59 7.36
C GLU A 302 -2.80 -6.43 6.42
N ALA A 303 -1.93 -6.18 5.45
CA ALA A 303 -2.02 -5.08 4.51
C ALA A 303 -1.64 -5.54 3.10
N ASP A 304 -2.27 -4.95 2.10
CA ASP A 304 -1.95 -5.13 0.68
C ASP A 304 -1.58 -3.77 0.08
N ILE A 305 -0.67 -3.77 -0.89
CA ILE A 305 -0.04 -2.57 -1.41
C ILE A 305 0.19 -2.71 -2.92
N ILE A 306 -0.21 -1.70 -3.69
CA ILE A 306 0.00 -1.66 -5.15
C ILE A 306 0.59 -0.32 -5.59
N THR A 307 1.34 -0.35 -6.70
CA THR A 307 1.63 0.85 -7.48
C THR A 307 0.49 1.10 -8.46
N LEU A 308 -0.07 2.31 -8.45
CA LEU A 308 -1.10 2.78 -9.36
C LEU A 308 -0.50 3.26 -10.69
N HIS A 309 -1.29 3.28 -11.76
CA HIS A 309 -0.91 3.77 -13.09
C HIS A 309 -0.41 5.22 -13.10
N SER A 310 -0.80 6.01 -12.10
CA SER A 310 -0.38 7.39 -11.85
C SER A 310 0.99 7.54 -11.15
N GLY A 311 1.66 6.42 -10.84
CA GLY A 311 2.90 6.38 -10.06
C GLY A 311 2.70 6.64 -8.56
N TRP A 312 1.46 6.69 -8.08
CA TRP A 312 1.15 6.66 -6.65
C TRP A 312 1.30 5.24 -6.11
N GLN A 313 1.83 5.12 -4.89
CA GLN A 313 1.75 3.88 -4.11
C GLN A 313 0.50 3.96 -3.25
N LEU A 314 -0.29 2.88 -3.20
CA LEU A 314 -1.52 2.79 -2.40
C LEU A 314 -1.45 1.57 -1.48
N MET A 315 -1.67 1.78 -0.19
CA MET A 315 -1.71 0.77 0.86
C MET A 315 -3.11 0.68 1.45
N ALA A 316 -3.63 -0.54 1.63
CA ALA A 316 -4.83 -0.82 2.41
C ALA A 316 -4.45 -1.60 3.67
N TYR A 317 -4.87 -1.13 4.84
CA TYR A 317 -4.42 -1.66 6.14
C TYR A 317 -5.37 -1.34 7.29
N CYS A 318 -5.34 -2.13 8.37
CA CYS A 318 -6.05 -1.80 9.60
C CYS A 318 -5.14 -1.07 10.61
N LYS A 319 -5.62 0.08 11.11
CA LYS A 319 -4.99 0.92 12.14
C LYS A 319 -6.09 1.34 13.12
N ASP A 320 -5.79 1.30 14.42
CA ASP A 320 -6.70 1.72 15.51
C ASP A 320 -8.09 1.04 15.49
N GLY A 321 -8.18 -0.16 14.91
CA GLY A 321 -9.40 -0.94 14.73
C GLY A 321 -10.20 -0.64 13.45
N GLN A 322 -9.84 0.42 12.73
CA GLN A 322 -10.44 0.85 11.46
C GLN A 322 -9.64 0.33 10.26
N LEU A 323 -10.29 0.05 9.13
CA LEU A 323 -9.61 -0.22 7.87
C LEU A 323 -9.42 1.10 7.11
N LYS A 324 -8.22 1.34 6.58
CA LYS A 324 -7.83 2.63 5.98
C LYS A 324 -7.06 2.43 4.67
N LEU A 325 -7.13 3.44 3.81
CA LEU A 325 -6.26 3.61 2.66
C LEU A 325 -5.24 4.72 2.97
N ALA A 326 -3.97 4.48 2.63
CA ALA A 326 -2.93 5.52 2.63
C ALA A 326 -2.18 5.53 1.30
N SER A 327 -1.71 6.71 0.89
CA SER A 327 -0.98 6.93 -0.36
C SER A 327 0.42 7.49 -0.13
N SER A 328 1.36 7.20 -1.04
CA SER A 328 2.72 7.75 -1.03
C SER A 328 3.29 7.95 -2.45
N ARG A 329 4.21 8.89 -2.61
CA ARG A 329 5.02 9.05 -3.84
C ARG A 329 6.38 8.33 -3.76
N ASP A 330 6.95 8.19 -2.57
CA ASP A 330 8.31 7.69 -2.34
C ASP A 330 8.37 6.35 -1.61
N GLY A 331 7.22 5.85 -1.11
CA GLY A 331 7.13 4.64 -0.30
C GLY A 331 7.48 4.83 1.17
N LEU A 332 7.74 6.06 1.59
CA LEU A 332 8.25 6.42 2.92
C LEU A 332 7.29 7.37 3.62
N LYS A 333 6.90 8.45 2.94
CA LYS A 333 5.92 9.41 3.44
C LYS A 333 4.54 8.99 2.95
N TRP A 334 3.80 8.34 3.84
CA TRP A 334 2.41 7.93 3.59
C TRP A 334 1.43 8.88 4.26
N GLN A 335 0.34 9.18 3.57
CA GLN A 335 -0.78 10.01 4.07
C GLN A 335 -2.07 9.19 3.97
N GLU A 336 -2.89 9.17 5.03
CA GLU A 336 -4.23 8.56 5.00
C GLU A 336 -5.12 9.32 3.99
N VAL A 337 -5.81 8.60 3.10
CA VAL A 337 -6.63 9.17 2.00
C VAL A 337 -8.09 8.73 2.01
N ALA A 338 -8.41 7.63 2.69
CA ALA A 338 -9.78 7.22 2.95
C ALA A 338 -9.84 6.31 4.19
N GLU A 339 -10.98 6.33 4.89
CA GLU A 339 -11.37 5.29 5.83
C GLU A 339 -12.42 4.38 5.17
N LEU A 340 -12.35 3.09 5.44
CA LEU A 340 -13.23 2.06 4.88
C LEU A 340 -14.09 1.47 6.00
N GLU A 341 -15.42 1.53 5.83
CA GLU A 341 -16.36 1.08 6.84
C GLU A 341 -16.26 -0.44 7.07
N CYS A 342 -15.67 -0.83 8.20
CA CYS A 342 -15.47 -2.22 8.60
C CYS A 342 -15.94 -2.43 10.04
N SER A 343 -16.38 -3.65 10.36
CA SER A 343 -16.65 -4.10 11.73
C SER A 343 -15.44 -3.88 12.64
N ASN A 344 -15.56 -2.99 13.64
CA ASN A 344 -14.52 -2.75 14.62
C ASN A 344 -14.50 -3.89 15.67
N PRO A 345 -13.36 -4.55 15.95
CA PRO A 345 -12.01 -4.30 15.44
C PRO A 345 -11.69 -5.03 14.13
N CYS A 346 -11.35 -4.27 13.08
CA CYS A 346 -11.01 -4.79 11.76
C CYS A 346 -9.60 -5.44 11.67
N LYS A 347 -9.05 -5.93 12.80
CA LYS A 347 -7.72 -6.60 12.86
C LYS A 347 -7.62 -7.82 11.93
N ALA A 348 -8.75 -8.40 11.53
CA ALA A 348 -8.87 -9.52 10.59
C ALA A 348 -9.52 -9.09 9.25
N GLY A 349 -9.23 -7.87 8.78
CA GLY A 349 -9.80 -7.32 7.54
C GLY A 349 -9.30 -7.97 6.24
N PHE A 350 -8.07 -8.48 6.19
CA PHE A 350 -7.48 -9.11 4.99
C PHE A 350 -7.74 -8.30 3.69
N PRO A 351 -7.28 -7.04 3.57
CA PRO A 351 -7.55 -6.23 2.39
C PRO A 351 -6.84 -6.76 1.14
N SER A 352 -7.46 -6.57 -0.02
CA SER A 352 -6.85 -6.77 -1.34
C SER A 352 -7.18 -5.60 -2.27
N LEU A 353 -6.14 -4.98 -2.81
CA LEU A 353 -6.17 -3.92 -3.82
C LEU A 353 -5.97 -4.47 -5.23
N LEU A 354 -6.61 -3.83 -6.21
CA LEU A 354 -6.39 -4.05 -7.65
C LEU A 354 -6.75 -2.76 -8.39
N GLN A 355 -5.86 -2.25 -9.25
CA GLN A 355 -6.28 -1.28 -10.28
C GLN A 355 -6.56 -2.05 -11.59
N THR A 356 -7.73 -1.81 -12.19
CA THR A 356 -8.17 -2.41 -13.46
C THR A 356 -7.73 -1.57 -14.66
N GLN A 357 -7.81 -2.14 -15.88
CA GLN A 357 -7.35 -1.47 -17.11
C GLN A 357 -8.06 -0.14 -17.40
N ASP A 358 -9.28 0.06 -16.90
CA ASP A 358 -10.05 1.32 -16.98
C ASP A 358 -9.58 2.40 -15.99
N GLY A 359 -8.64 2.07 -15.09
CA GLY A 359 -8.11 2.95 -14.05
C GLY A 359 -8.89 2.93 -12.72
N ASN A 360 -9.97 2.15 -12.61
CA ASN A 360 -10.70 2.00 -11.34
C ASN A 360 -9.89 1.17 -10.33
N ILE A 361 -10.00 1.54 -9.05
CA ILE A 361 -9.30 0.93 -7.93
C ILE A 361 -10.31 0.12 -7.13
N HIS A 362 -10.20 -1.19 -7.24
CA HIS A 362 -11.05 -2.15 -6.56
C HIS A 362 -10.41 -2.58 -5.23
N VAL A 363 -11.18 -2.47 -4.15
CA VAL A 363 -10.78 -2.89 -2.80
C VAL A 363 -11.75 -3.96 -2.31
N THR A 364 -11.25 -5.12 -1.91
CA THR A 364 -12.04 -6.12 -1.18
C THR A 364 -11.46 -6.42 0.18
N PHE A 365 -12.31 -6.62 1.17
CA PHE A 365 -11.89 -6.99 2.53
C PHE A 365 -12.94 -7.84 3.22
N THR A 366 -12.50 -8.69 4.14
CA THR A 366 -13.33 -9.45 5.07
C THR A 366 -14.02 -8.50 6.06
N ASN A 367 -15.34 -8.60 6.18
CA ASN A 367 -16.14 -7.83 7.14
C ASN A 367 -16.83 -8.78 8.14
N ASP A 368 -16.65 -8.55 9.45
CA ASP A 368 -17.12 -9.36 10.58
C ASP A 368 -16.78 -10.87 10.48
N GLN A 369 -15.78 -11.25 9.67
CA GLN A 369 -15.55 -12.63 9.21
C GLN A 369 -16.75 -13.32 8.56
N ARG A 370 -17.90 -12.63 8.35
CA ARG A 370 -19.19 -13.15 7.84
C ARG A 370 -19.56 -12.68 6.43
N ASN A 371 -18.81 -11.74 5.88
CA ASN A 371 -19.01 -11.24 4.52
C ASN A 371 -17.68 -10.76 3.91
N ILE A 372 -17.71 -10.43 2.62
CA ILE A 372 -16.64 -9.70 1.94
C ILE A 372 -17.26 -8.41 1.41
N LYS A 373 -16.74 -7.25 1.81
CA LYS A 373 -17.09 -5.97 1.18
C LYS A 373 -16.27 -5.78 -0.10
N HIS A 374 -16.84 -5.12 -1.09
CA HIS A 374 -16.19 -4.68 -2.31
C HIS A 374 -16.49 -3.19 -2.53
N ILE A 375 -15.44 -2.37 -2.54
CA ILE A 375 -15.50 -0.92 -2.79
C ILE A 375 -14.78 -0.63 -4.11
N VAL A 376 -15.29 0.33 -4.88
CA VAL A 376 -14.66 0.86 -6.09
C VAL A 376 -14.35 2.34 -5.88
N PHE A 377 -13.10 2.72 -6.12
CA PHE A 377 -12.63 4.10 -6.15
C PHE A 377 -12.13 4.48 -7.55
N GLN A 378 -12.09 5.77 -7.84
CA GLN A 378 -11.39 6.33 -8.99
C GLN A 378 -10.46 7.47 -8.53
N GLU A 379 -9.28 7.57 -9.16
CA GLU A 379 -8.38 8.70 -8.92
C GLU A 379 -8.98 9.99 -9.50
N ARG A 380 -9.23 11.01 -8.68
CA ARG A 380 -9.62 12.33 -9.17
C ARG A 380 -8.43 12.96 -9.88
N ARG A 381 -8.46 12.95 -11.21
CA ARG A 381 -7.52 13.73 -12.02
C ARG A 381 -7.83 15.21 -11.84
N THR A 382 -6.94 15.93 -11.17
CA THR A 382 -6.90 17.39 -11.28
C THR A 382 -6.40 17.71 -12.68
N GLU A 383 -7.29 18.19 -13.55
CA GLU A 383 -6.89 18.76 -14.83
C GLU A 383 -6.10 20.04 -14.55
N ILE A 384 -4.77 19.94 -14.60
CA ILE A 384 -3.93 21.11 -14.82
C ILE A 384 -4.19 21.52 -16.27
N ALA A 385 -5.15 22.43 -16.46
CA ALA A 385 -5.34 23.09 -17.74
C ALA A 385 -4.01 23.74 -18.14
N ALA A 386 -3.48 23.35 -19.30
CA ALA A 386 -2.31 23.99 -19.86
C ALA A 386 -2.69 25.42 -20.29
N LEU A 387 -2.13 26.40 -19.58
CA LEU A 387 -2.17 27.83 -19.90
C LEU A 387 -0.93 28.21 -20.71
#